data_AF-A0AAX1FQE6-F1
#
_entry.id   AF-A0AAX1FQE6-F1
#
_cell.length_a   1.000
_cell.length_b   1.000
_cell.length_c   1.000
_cell.angle_alpha   90.00
_cell.angle_beta   90.00
_cell.angle_gamma   90.00
#
_symmetry.space_group_name_H-M   'P 1'
#
loop_
_entity.id
_entity.type
_entity.pdbx_description
1 polymer ?
#
loop_
_entity_poly.entity_id
_entity_poly.type
_entity_poly.pdbx_seq_one_letter_code
_entity_poly.pdbx_strand_id
1 'polypeptide(L)'
;MSKIKKLGLFDLDIFAFQANATAMEEVFLQNGNEYIGLMTNLTQAFDSVVNRIEELRKELKLDVVIMCLTDDHNWRKDVLPTYKENRKGVRKPVGLQELKQRLSEHYETYIRPSLEADDVMGILATWDKFYPDHRKIIISEDKDMKTLPAWIYNPAKDFEPWFNPIEDADHFHLCQTLAGDTTDGYAGCPSIGMDTASQLLKDRLMFESYEHTFKSGARKGMTEQRWRKVESPSLWDTVVSCFHKAGLNEQAALQQARVARICRASDYDFKNKEVKLWTP
;
A
#
# COMPACT_ATOMS: atom_id res chain seq x y z
N MET A 1 14.98 -24.83 22.85
CA MET A 1 14.69 -23.50 22.30
C MET A 1 13.25 -23.14 22.63
N SER A 2 12.99 -22.01 23.30
CA SER A 2 11.62 -21.57 23.53
C SER A 2 10.93 -21.30 22.19
N LYS A 3 9.68 -21.74 22.05
CA LYS A 3 8.88 -21.48 20.85
C LYS A 3 8.75 -19.95 20.67
N ILE A 4 9.13 -19.43 19.49
CA ILE A 4 8.95 -18.02 19.15
C ILE A 4 7.45 -17.73 19.15
N LYS A 5 7.01 -16.75 19.95
CA LYS A 5 5.62 -16.30 19.95
C LYS A 5 5.31 -15.54 18.68
N LYS A 6 4.08 -15.63 18.17
CA LYS A 6 3.65 -14.98 16.93
C LYS A 6 2.49 -14.04 17.19
N LEU A 7 2.60 -12.84 16.63
CA LEU A 7 1.55 -11.82 16.59
C LEU A 7 1.10 -11.66 15.13
N GLY A 8 -0.20 -11.76 14.87
CA GLY A 8 -0.77 -11.41 13.56
C GLY A 8 -1.34 -10.00 13.56
N LEU A 9 -0.94 -9.21 12.57
CA LEU A 9 -1.50 -7.89 12.26
C LEU A 9 -2.38 -8.05 11.01
N PHE A 10 -3.69 -7.91 11.17
CA PHE A 10 -4.66 -8.13 10.10
C PHE A 10 -5.19 -6.82 9.55
N ASP A 11 -5.34 -6.76 8.22
CA ASP A 11 -6.04 -5.67 7.53
C ASP A 11 -7.57 -5.86 7.63
N LEU A 12 -8.17 -5.34 8.70
CA LEU A 12 -9.60 -5.55 8.94
C LEU A 12 -10.47 -4.83 7.89
N ASP A 13 -9.96 -3.79 7.22
CA ASP A 13 -10.71 -3.09 6.17
C ASP A 13 -10.96 -4.00 4.97
N ILE A 14 -9.94 -4.73 4.53
CA ILE A 14 -10.07 -5.69 3.41
C ILE A 14 -11.01 -6.84 3.78
N PHE A 15 -10.80 -7.48 4.95
CA PHE A 15 -11.65 -8.60 5.38
C PHE A 15 -13.13 -8.18 5.51
N ALA A 16 -13.39 -7.02 6.13
CA ALA A 16 -14.75 -6.52 6.28
C ALA A 16 -15.37 -6.16 4.92
N PHE A 17 -14.62 -5.51 4.03
CA PHE A 17 -15.12 -5.15 2.69
C PHE A 17 -15.50 -6.39 1.87
N GLN A 18 -14.62 -7.38 1.81
CA GLN A 18 -14.84 -8.62 1.05
C GLN A 18 -16.06 -9.38 1.59
N ALA A 19 -16.12 -9.63 2.90
CA ALA A 19 -17.23 -10.36 3.50
C ALA A 19 -18.57 -9.62 3.38
N ASN A 20 -18.57 -8.29 3.54
CA ASN A 20 -19.78 -7.49 3.37
C ASN A 20 -20.27 -7.49 1.91
N ALA A 21 -19.34 -7.36 0.94
CA ALA A 21 -19.67 -7.43 -0.47
C ALA A 21 -20.26 -8.79 -0.86
N THR A 22 -19.73 -9.90 -0.33
CA THR A 22 -20.26 -11.26 -0.56
C THR A 22 -21.63 -11.48 0.07
N ALA A 23 -21.89 -10.91 1.25
CA ALA A 23 -23.16 -11.04 1.96
C ALA A 23 -24.23 -10.02 1.52
N MET A 24 -23.92 -9.16 0.55
CA MET A 24 -24.83 -8.16 0.01
C MET A 24 -25.60 -8.72 -1.18
N GLU A 25 -26.92 -8.59 -1.16
CA GLU A 25 -27.82 -9.05 -2.20
C GLU A 25 -28.84 -7.96 -2.57
N GLU A 26 -29.32 -8.02 -3.82
CA GLU A 26 -30.47 -7.24 -4.25
C GLU A 26 -31.75 -7.95 -3.80
N VAL A 27 -32.58 -7.23 -3.04
CA VAL A 27 -33.81 -7.77 -2.46
C VAL A 27 -35.01 -7.02 -3.04
N PHE A 28 -36.02 -7.80 -3.44
CA PHE A 28 -37.34 -7.29 -3.79
C PHE A 28 -38.29 -7.48 -2.60
N LEU A 29 -38.88 -6.39 -2.12
CA LEU A 29 -39.84 -6.40 -1.02
C LEU A 29 -41.20 -5.92 -1.51
N GLN A 30 -42.24 -6.70 -1.22
CA GLN A 30 -43.63 -6.36 -1.54
C GLN A 30 -44.48 -6.38 -0.27
N ASN A 31 -44.98 -5.22 0.16
CA ASN A 31 -45.82 -5.06 1.34
C ASN A 31 -46.92 -4.00 1.14
N GLY A 32 -47.60 -4.06 -0.01
CA GLY A 32 -48.55 -3.04 -0.46
C GLY A 32 -47.91 -1.95 -1.31
N ASN A 33 -46.59 -1.77 -1.19
CA ASN A 33 -45.72 -1.07 -2.16
C ASN A 33 -44.64 -2.04 -2.66
N GLU A 34 -43.96 -1.69 -3.75
CA GLU A 34 -42.85 -2.44 -4.32
C GLU A 34 -41.53 -1.70 -4.11
N TYR A 35 -40.53 -2.37 -3.54
CA TYR A 35 -39.19 -1.83 -3.30
C TYR A 35 -38.12 -2.76 -3.86
N ILE A 36 -37.10 -2.16 -4.49
CA ILE A 36 -35.84 -2.82 -4.83
C ILE A 36 -34.74 -2.11 -4.06
N GLY A 37 -33.91 -2.88 -3.36
CA GLY A 37 -32.81 -2.33 -2.58
C GLY A 37 -31.68 -3.32 -2.40
N LEU A 38 -30.52 -2.80 -2.01
CA LEU A 38 -29.39 -3.62 -1.58
C LEU A 38 -29.48 -3.83 -0.07
N MET A 39 -29.44 -5.08 0.36
CA MET A 39 -29.41 -5.46 1.76
C MET A 39 -28.18 -6.33 2.02
N THR A 40 -27.60 -6.22 3.21
CA THR A 40 -26.49 -7.07 3.61
C THR A 40 -26.88 -7.89 4.83
N ASN A 41 -26.65 -9.20 4.77
CA ASN A 41 -26.74 -10.04 5.94
C ASN A 41 -25.51 -9.83 6.84
N LEU A 42 -25.63 -8.89 7.79
CA LEU A 42 -24.53 -8.53 8.69
C LEU A 42 -24.06 -9.69 9.57
N THR A 43 -24.96 -10.60 9.96
CA THR A 43 -24.59 -11.79 10.74
C THR A 43 -23.71 -12.70 9.92
N GLN A 44 -24.12 -13.01 8.68
CA GLN A 44 -23.30 -13.82 7.76
C GLN A 44 -21.94 -13.18 7.48
N ALA A 45 -21.90 -11.87 7.23
CA ALA A 45 -20.66 -11.15 6.98
C ALA A 45 -19.72 -11.19 8.21
N PHE A 46 -20.27 -10.96 9.41
CA PHE A 46 -19.52 -11.04 10.66
C PHE A 46 -18.96 -12.44 10.91
N ASP A 47 -19.80 -13.47 10.82
CA ASP A 47 -19.41 -14.86 11.04
C ASP A 47 -18.35 -15.29 10.01
N SER A 48 -18.46 -14.83 8.76
CA SER A 48 -17.48 -15.10 7.72
C SER A 48 -16.10 -14.53 8.08
N VAL A 49 -16.02 -13.27 8.54
CA VAL A 49 -14.75 -12.65 8.95
C VAL A 49 -14.18 -13.36 10.18
N VAL A 50 -15.00 -13.64 11.20
CA VAL A 50 -14.56 -14.29 12.43
C VAL A 50 -14.01 -15.69 12.16
N ASN A 51 -14.74 -16.50 11.39
CA ASN A 51 -14.29 -17.83 11.01
C ASN A 51 -12.96 -17.78 10.25
N ARG A 52 -12.84 -16.85 9.29
CA ARG A 52 -11.60 -16.69 8.51
C ARG A 52 -10.40 -16.28 9.38
N ILE A 53 -10.58 -15.35 10.30
CA ILE A 53 -9.51 -14.93 11.24
C ILE A 53 -9.11 -16.10 12.14
N GLU A 54 -10.06 -16.85 12.67
CA GLU A 54 -9.79 -17.99 13.55
C GLU A 54 -9.13 -19.17 12.83
N GLU A 55 -9.46 -19.40 11.57
CA GLU A 55 -8.72 -20.34 10.70
C GLU A 55 -7.26 -19.92 10.56
N LEU A 56 -7.01 -18.68 10.15
CA LEU A 56 -5.66 -18.13 9.95
C LEU A 56 -4.86 -18.12 11.26
N ARG A 57 -5.51 -17.80 12.39
CA ARG A 57 -4.91 -17.86 13.72
C ARG A 57 -4.42 -19.27 14.05
N LYS A 58 -5.23 -20.30 13.79
CA LYS A 58 -4.88 -21.70 14.05
C LYS A 58 -3.79 -22.19 13.10
N GLU A 59 -3.93 -21.91 11.81
CA GLU A 59 -2.98 -22.29 10.75
C GLU A 59 -1.59 -21.72 11.02
N LEU A 60 -1.51 -20.41 11.27
CA LEU A 60 -0.24 -19.71 11.50
C LEU A 60 0.28 -19.87 12.93
N LYS A 61 -0.54 -20.44 13.83
CA LYS A 61 -0.28 -20.62 15.26
C LYS A 61 0.02 -19.29 15.96
N LEU A 62 -0.85 -18.31 15.74
CA LEU A 62 -0.74 -16.98 16.33
C LEU A 62 -1.16 -17.00 17.80
N ASP A 63 -0.30 -16.43 18.66
CA ASP A 63 -0.59 -16.26 20.09
C ASP A 63 -1.45 -15.03 20.33
N VAL A 64 -1.27 -13.99 19.50
CA VAL A 64 -1.98 -12.72 19.58
C VAL A 64 -2.47 -12.32 18.18
N VAL A 65 -3.66 -11.73 18.13
CA VAL A 65 -4.31 -11.25 16.92
C VAL A 65 -4.69 -9.79 17.14
N ILE A 66 -4.25 -8.91 16.24
CA ILE A 66 -4.55 -7.48 16.28
C ILE A 66 -5.11 -7.06 14.92
N MET A 67 -6.22 -6.33 14.96
CA MET A 67 -6.92 -5.82 13.79
C MET A 67 -6.54 -4.36 13.55
N CYS A 68 -6.03 -4.06 12.36
CA CYS A 68 -5.68 -2.70 11.95
C CYS A 68 -6.79 -2.11 11.08
N LEU A 69 -7.10 -0.84 11.31
CA LEU A 69 -8.23 -0.15 10.69
C LEU A 69 -7.81 1.25 10.22
N THR A 70 -8.33 1.67 9.08
CA THR A 70 -8.15 3.01 8.51
C THR A 70 -8.97 4.05 9.27
N ASP A 71 -8.33 5.16 9.60
CA ASP A 71 -8.95 6.37 10.13
C ASP A 71 -9.72 7.15 9.04
N ASP A 72 -10.59 8.05 9.46
CA ASP A 72 -11.41 8.84 8.50
C ASP A 72 -10.57 9.86 7.72
N HIS A 73 -9.50 10.38 8.33
CA HIS A 73 -8.54 11.26 7.64
C HIS A 73 -7.40 10.43 7.05
N ASN A 74 -6.88 10.84 5.89
CA ASN A 74 -5.74 10.21 5.24
C ASN A 74 -4.70 11.26 4.87
N TRP A 75 -3.54 11.20 5.54
CA TRP A 75 -2.42 12.13 5.34
C TRP A 75 -1.90 12.18 3.89
N ARG A 76 -2.07 11.10 3.09
CA ARG A 76 -1.67 11.07 1.68
C ARG A 76 -2.43 12.09 0.85
N LYS A 77 -3.67 12.45 1.23
CA LYS A 77 -4.46 13.50 0.54
C LYS A 77 -3.91 14.90 0.79
N ASP A 78 -3.21 15.11 1.89
CA ASP A 78 -2.51 16.37 2.17
C ASP A 78 -1.26 16.52 1.28
N VAL A 79 -0.69 15.40 0.82
CA VAL A 79 0.46 15.36 -0.11
C VAL A 79 0.01 15.37 -1.58
N LEU A 80 -1.00 14.58 -1.92
CA LEU A 80 -1.56 14.45 -3.27
C LEU A 80 -3.10 14.46 -3.16
N PRO A 81 -3.77 15.60 -3.39
CA PRO A 81 -5.23 15.71 -3.25
C PRO A 81 -6.05 14.73 -4.09
N THR A 82 -5.50 14.25 -5.21
CA THR A 82 -6.13 13.27 -6.10
C THR A 82 -5.96 11.81 -5.63
N TYR A 83 -5.25 11.56 -4.53
CA TYR A 83 -5.03 10.21 -4.00
C TYR A 83 -6.36 9.52 -3.65
N LYS A 84 -6.55 8.32 -4.21
CA LYS A 84 -7.79 7.51 -4.16
C LYS A 84 -9.05 8.27 -4.61
N GLU A 85 -8.93 9.34 -5.39
CA GLU A 85 -10.07 10.13 -5.87
C GLU A 85 -10.98 9.35 -6.82
N ASN A 86 -10.39 8.49 -7.64
CA ASN A 86 -11.08 7.54 -8.51
C ASN A 86 -12.03 6.59 -7.73
N ARG A 87 -11.86 6.44 -6.41
CA ARG A 87 -12.71 5.60 -5.55
C ARG A 87 -13.90 6.35 -4.94
N LYS A 88 -13.93 7.68 -4.93
CA LYS A 88 -14.99 8.48 -4.25
C LYS A 88 -16.39 8.16 -4.77
N GLY A 89 -16.53 7.84 -6.06
CA GLY A 89 -17.80 7.51 -6.70
C GLY A 89 -18.20 6.03 -6.61
N VAL A 90 -17.33 5.15 -6.08
CA VAL A 90 -17.62 3.72 -5.99
C VAL A 90 -18.47 3.48 -4.74
N ARG A 91 -19.67 2.93 -4.93
CA ARG A 91 -20.58 2.60 -3.82
C ARG A 91 -19.96 1.49 -2.96
N LYS A 92 -19.77 1.77 -1.68
CA LYS A 92 -19.38 0.75 -0.69
C LYS A 92 -20.56 -0.18 -0.40
N PRO A 93 -20.30 -1.46 -0.08
CA PRO A 93 -21.32 -2.38 0.41
C PRO A 93 -22.14 -1.81 1.57
N VAL A 94 -23.45 -2.07 1.57
CA VAL A 94 -24.37 -1.52 2.58
C VAL A 94 -24.07 -2.14 3.94
N GLY A 95 -23.98 -1.32 4.99
CA GLY A 95 -23.70 -1.81 6.34
C GLY A 95 -22.22 -2.10 6.63
N LEU A 96 -21.29 -1.72 5.75
CA LEU A 96 -19.85 -1.90 5.99
C LEU A 96 -19.36 -1.24 7.29
N GLN A 97 -19.79 -0.01 7.59
CA GLN A 97 -19.40 0.68 8.83
C GLN A 97 -19.90 -0.05 10.09
N GLU A 98 -21.16 -0.50 10.05
CA GLU A 98 -21.75 -1.31 11.13
C GLU A 98 -21.00 -2.63 11.32
N LEU A 99 -20.61 -3.30 10.24
CA LEU A 99 -19.79 -4.51 10.32
C LEU A 99 -18.42 -4.23 10.94
N LYS A 100 -17.72 -3.17 10.52
CA LYS A 100 -16.43 -2.77 11.09
C LYS A 100 -16.54 -2.48 12.58
N GLN A 101 -17.61 -1.81 13.01
CA GLN A 101 -17.87 -1.54 14.42
C GLN A 101 -18.06 -2.83 15.23
N ARG A 102 -18.89 -3.78 14.75
CA ARG A 102 -19.07 -5.07 15.44
C ARG A 102 -17.77 -5.84 15.56
N LEU A 103 -16.95 -5.82 14.51
CA LEU A 103 -15.64 -6.48 14.51
C LEU A 103 -14.66 -5.78 15.45
N SER A 104 -14.70 -4.45 15.58
CA SER A 104 -13.85 -3.71 16.52
C SER A 104 -14.26 -3.87 17.99
N GLU A 105 -15.53 -4.15 18.26
CA GLU A 105 -16.02 -4.54 19.58
C GLU A 105 -15.63 -5.99 19.94
N HIS A 106 -15.43 -6.85 18.94
CA HIS A 106 -15.06 -8.26 19.12
C HIS A 106 -13.55 -8.51 19.24
N TYR A 107 -12.73 -7.76 18.49
CA TYR A 107 -11.27 -7.92 18.44
C TYR A 107 -10.52 -6.72 19.02
N GLU A 108 -9.30 -6.95 19.50
CA GLU A 108 -8.38 -5.86 19.79
C GLU A 108 -8.03 -5.13 18.48
N THR A 109 -8.40 -3.85 18.40
CA THR A 109 -8.21 -3.02 17.20
C THR A 109 -7.24 -1.87 17.44
N TYR A 110 -6.48 -1.54 16.40
CA TYR A 110 -5.63 -0.35 16.36
C TYR A 110 -6.05 0.55 15.22
N ILE A 111 -6.45 1.76 15.59
CA ILE A 111 -6.62 2.91 14.70
C ILE A 111 -5.65 3.99 15.17
N ARG A 112 -5.11 4.76 14.22
CA ARG A 112 -4.29 5.94 14.51
C ARG A 112 -4.78 7.10 13.66
N PRO A 113 -4.88 8.32 14.24
CA PRO A 113 -5.33 9.48 13.50
C PRO A 113 -4.54 9.65 12.20
N SER A 114 -5.22 10.00 11.12
CA SER A 114 -4.71 10.22 9.78
C SER A 114 -4.17 9.01 9.00
N LEU A 115 -4.09 7.83 9.63
CA LEU A 115 -3.43 6.65 9.04
C LEU A 115 -4.40 5.67 8.39
N GLU A 116 -3.96 5.04 7.31
CA GLU A 116 -4.62 3.86 6.76
C GLU A 116 -4.22 2.60 7.56
N ALA A 117 -5.03 1.54 7.46
CA ALA A 117 -4.75 0.26 8.13
C ALA A 117 -3.34 -0.25 7.78
N ASP A 118 -2.92 -0.06 6.54
CA ASP A 118 -1.58 -0.36 6.00
C ASP A 118 -0.46 0.33 6.78
N ASP A 119 -0.60 1.63 7.05
CA ASP A 119 0.37 2.40 7.83
C ASP A 119 0.41 1.93 9.28
N VAL A 120 -0.75 1.61 9.86
CA VAL A 120 -0.83 1.05 11.22
C VAL A 120 -0.08 -0.28 11.27
N MET A 121 -0.33 -1.19 10.32
CA MET A 121 0.38 -2.46 10.22
C MET A 121 1.88 -2.27 10.05
N GLY A 122 2.30 -1.38 9.13
CA GLY A 122 3.71 -1.09 8.88
C GLY A 122 4.44 -0.54 10.11
N ILE A 123 3.83 0.39 10.82
CA ILE A 123 4.36 0.93 12.08
C ILE A 123 4.48 -0.16 13.13
N LEU A 124 3.40 -0.91 13.40
CA LEU A 124 3.40 -1.93 14.45
C LEU A 124 4.39 -3.05 14.15
N ALA A 125 4.45 -3.50 12.89
CA ALA A 125 5.36 -4.57 12.44
C ALA A 125 6.83 -4.20 12.59
N THR A 126 7.19 -2.93 12.34
CA THR A 126 8.58 -2.43 12.39
C THR A 126 8.95 -1.76 13.71
N TRP A 127 8.02 -1.69 14.68
CA TRP A 127 8.28 -1.07 15.98
C TRP A 127 8.74 -2.09 17.02
N ASP A 128 10.05 -2.18 17.28
CA ASP A 128 10.63 -3.19 18.17
C ASP A 128 10.07 -3.21 19.60
N LYS A 129 9.56 -2.08 20.11
CA LYS A 129 8.98 -1.98 21.45
C LYS A 129 7.56 -2.55 21.54
N PHE A 130 6.88 -2.68 20.41
CA PHE A 130 5.58 -3.33 20.35
C PHE A 130 5.78 -4.83 20.40
N TYR A 131 5.22 -5.54 21.38
CA TYR A 131 5.36 -7.00 21.52
C TYR A 131 6.79 -7.51 21.23
N PRO A 132 7.81 -7.07 21.99
CA PRO A 132 9.23 -7.30 21.66
C PRO A 132 9.60 -8.79 21.55
N ASP A 133 8.88 -9.67 22.26
CA ASP A 133 9.12 -11.12 22.25
C ASP A 133 8.34 -11.87 21.15
N HIS A 134 7.65 -11.16 20.25
CA HIS A 134 6.82 -11.76 19.21
C HIS A 134 7.37 -11.49 17.82
N ARG A 135 7.34 -12.52 16.98
CA ARG A 135 7.40 -12.35 15.54
C ARG A 135 6.07 -11.76 15.06
N LYS A 136 6.12 -10.57 14.48
CA LYS A 136 4.96 -9.86 13.94
C LYS A 136 4.81 -10.21 12.48
N ILE A 137 3.65 -10.74 12.11
CA ILE A 137 3.32 -11.16 10.76
C ILE A 137 2.18 -10.28 10.28
N ILE A 138 2.39 -9.57 9.18
CA ILE A 138 1.34 -8.84 8.48
C ILE A 138 0.54 -9.83 7.65
N ILE A 139 -0.77 -9.82 7.83
CA ILE A 139 -1.72 -10.66 7.09
C ILE A 139 -2.64 -9.75 6.28
N SER A 140 -2.32 -9.61 4.99
CA SER A 140 -3.09 -8.82 4.03
C SER A 140 -2.92 -9.38 2.61
N GLU A 141 -3.94 -9.19 1.79
CA GLU A 141 -3.90 -9.54 0.37
C GLU A 141 -3.26 -8.43 -0.49
N ASP A 142 -3.03 -7.24 0.08
CA ASP A 142 -2.45 -6.10 -0.61
C ASP A 142 -0.97 -6.34 -0.95
N LYS A 143 -0.61 -6.08 -2.21
CA LYS A 143 0.77 -6.18 -2.69
C LYS A 143 1.66 -5.10 -2.09
N ASP A 144 1.10 -3.99 -1.64
CA ASP A 144 1.84 -2.81 -1.17
C ASP A 144 2.53 -3.08 0.16
N MET A 145 2.10 -4.11 0.90
CA MET A 145 2.81 -4.65 2.06
C MET A 145 4.26 -5.00 1.76
N LYS A 146 4.60 -5.31 0.50
CA LYS A 146 5.98 -5.57 0.06
C LYS A 146 6.90 -4.36 0.16
N THR A 147 6.39 -3.16 0.47
CA THR A 147 7.22 -1.98 0.81
C THR A 147 7.69 -1.97 2.27
N LEU A 148 7.33 -2.99 3.07
CA LEU A 148 7.64 -3.09 4.49
C LEU A 148 8.71 -4.16 4.77
N PRO A 149 9.73 -3.85 5.59
CA PRO A 149 10.73 -4.82 6.04
C PRO A 149 10.16 -5.68 7.19
N ALA A 150 9.23 -6.58 6.88
CA ALA A 150 8.45 -7.32 7.87
C ALA A 150 8.22 -8.78 7.44
N TRP A 151 7.71 -9.60 8.37
CA TRP A 151 7.10 -10.88 7.97
C TRP A 151 5.73 -10.60 7.36
N ILE A 152 5.50 -11.13 6.17
CA ILE A 152 4.29 -10.91 5.38
C ILE A 152 3.68 -12.27 5.06
N TYR A 153 2.35 -12.33 5.03
CA TYR A 153 1.59 -13.47 4.58
C TYR A 153 0.36 -13.01 3.81
N ASN A 154 0.27 -13.36 2.53
CA ASN A 154 -0.90 -13.18 1.70
C ASN A 154 -1.75 -14.47 1.69
N PRO A 155 -2.92 -14.51 2.37
CA PRO A 155 -3.72 -15.73 2.50
C PRO A 155 -4.27 -16.30 1.18
N ALA A 156 -4.22 -15.53 0.09
CA ALA A 156 -4.70 -15.95 -1.22
C ALA A 156 -3.58 -16.49 -2.13
N LYS A 157 -2.30 -16.26 -1.79
CA LYS A 157 -1.17 -16.54 -2.69
C LYS A 157 -0.01 -17.27 -2.02
N ASP A 158 0.26 -16.99 -0.77
CA ASP A 158 1.44 -17.48 -0.08
C ASP A 158 1.17 -18.85 0.55
N PHE A 159 2.16 -19.74 0.50
CA PHE A 159 2.09 -21.03 1.18
C PHE A 159 2.39 -20.91 2.68
N GLU A 160 3.31 -20.01 3.04
CA GLU A 160 3.67 -19.73 4.43
C GLU A 160 4.15 -18.27 4.57
N PRO A 161 4.15 -17.69 5.79
CA PRO A 161 4.71 -16.37 6.01
C PRO A 161 6.19 -16.31 5.67
N TRP A 162 6.61 -15.27 4.96
CA TRP A 162 7.98 -15.02 4.55
C TRP A 162 8.47 -13.66 5.05
N PHE A 163 9.78 -13.52 5.24
CA PHE A 163 10.38 -12.25 5.66
C PHE A 163 10.81 -11.45 4.44
N ASN A 164 10.37 -10.20 4.37
CA ASN A 164 10.77 -9.24 3.36
C ASN A 164 11.95 -8.39 3.88
N PRO A 165 13.16 -8.50 3.32
CA PRO A 165 14.30 -7.68 3.71
C PRO A 165 14.08 -6.18 3.42
N ILE A 166 14.87 -5.33 4.08
CA ILE A 166 14.76 -3.87 3.91
C ILE A 166 15.16 -3.42 2.51
N GLU A 167 16.13 -4.08 1.90
CA GLU A 167 16.60 -3.80 0.56
C GLU A 167 15.51 -4.07 -0.49
N ASP A 168 14.78 -5.17 -0.35
CA ASP A 168 13.68 -5.54 -1.23
C ASP A 168 12.47 -4.60 -1.02
N ALA A 169 12.19 -4.23 0.23
CA ALA A 169 11.15 -3.28 0.59
C ALA A 169 11.41 -1.88 0.03
N ASP A 170 12.63 -1.36 0.19
CA ASP A 170 13.03 -0.06 -0.36
C ASP A 170 13.05 -0.09 -1.89
N HIS A 171 13.53 -1.17 -2.50
CA HIS A 171 13.50 -1.35 -3.95
C HIS A 171 12.07 -1.35 -4.49
N PHE A 172 11.14 -2.08 -3.87
CA PHE A 172 9.74 -2.13 -4.31
C PHE A 172 9.04 -0.77 -4.14
N HIS A 173 9.32 -0.04 -3.07
CA HIS A 173 8.85 1.33 -2.87
C HIS A 173 9.29 2.28 -4.01
N LEU A 174 10.55 2.22 -4.42
CA LEU A 174 11.06 3.02 -5.54
C LEU A 174 10.49 2.55 -6.89
N CYS A 175 10.28 1.25 -7.08
CA CYS A 175 9.58 0.73 -8.25
C CYS A 175 8.17 1.31 -8.35
N GLN A 176 7.41 1.34 -7.26
CA GLN A 176 6.07 1.94 -7.22
C GLN A 176 6.10 3.45 -7.44
N THR A 177 7.10 4.14 -6.89
CA THR A 177 7.32 5.57 -7.13
C THR A 177 7.43 5.89 -8.63
N LEU A 178 8.16 5.05 -9.37
CA LEU A 178 8.33 5.18 -10.82
C LEU A 178 7.10 4.70 -11.60
N ALA A 179 6.51 3.58 -11.22
CA ALA A 179 5.44 2.94 -11.98
C ALA A 179 4.05 3.55 -11.76
N GLY A 180 3.84 4.20 -10.62
CA GLY A 180 2.52 4.60 -10.17
C GLY A 180 1.68 3.42 -9.67
N ASP A 181 0.50 3.74 -9.17
CA ASP A 181 -0.58 2.78 -8.94
C ASP A 181 -1.92 3.44 -9.23
N THR A 182 -2.57 2.98 -10.31
CA THR A 182 -3.87 3.50 -10.75
C THR A 182 -4.99 3.15 -9.79
N THR A 183 -4.86 2.07 -9.02
CA THR A 183 -5.82 1.68 -7.99
C THR A 183 -5.87 2.76 -6.92
N ASP A 184 -4.70 3.25 -6.51
CA ASP A 184 -4.49 4.29 -5.50
C ASP A 184 -4.52 5.73 -6.06
N GLY A 185 -4.56 5.89 -7.38
CA GLY A 185 -4.76 7.18 -8.04
C GLY A 185 -3.50 8.07 -8.11
N TYR A 186 -2.31 7.48 -8.02
CA TYR A 186 -1.04 8.19 -8.26
C TYR A 186 -0.34 7.62 -9.50
N ALA A 187 0.20 8.50 -10.36
CA ALA A 187 0.57 8.13 -11.73
C ALA A 187 2.02 7.65 -11.88
N GLY A 188 2.90 7.93 -10.92
CA GLY A 188 4.33 7.69 -11.06
C GLY A 188 4.98 8.56 -12.15
N CYS A 189 6.06 8.05 -12.75
CA CYS A 189 6.77 8.68 -13.85
C CYS A 189 6.12 8.30 -15.20
N PRO A 190 5.83 9.27 -16.08
CA PRO A 190 5.28 8.98 -17.41
C PRO A 190 6.12 7.95 -18.18
N SER A 191 5.42 6.99 -18.80
CA SER A 191 5.99 5.93 -19.66
C SER A 191 6.94 4.95 -18.95
N ILE A 192 7.00 4.94 -17.63
CA ILE A 192 7.75 3.94 -16.86
C ILE A 192 6.76 3.00 -16.17
N GLY A 193 6.72 1.74 -16.61
CA GLY A 193 5.95 0.69 -15.92
C GLY A 193 6.79 -0.09 -14.92
N MET A 194 6.15 -0.98 -14.16
CA MET A 194 6.78 -1.76 -13.08
C MET A 194 8.04 -2.53 -13.53
N ASP A 195 7.99 -3.20 -14.69
CA ASP A 195 9.14 -3.95 -15.21
C ASP A 195 10.31 -3.04 -15.59
N THR A 196 10.01 -1.88 -16.18
CA THR A 196 11.04 -0.90 -16.55
C THR A 196 11.66 -0.26 -15.32
N ALA A 197 10.84 0.06 -14.31
CA ALA A 197 11.30 0.60 -13.04
C ALA A 197 12.23 -0.40 -12.34
N SER A 198 11.79 -1.66 -12.21
CA SER A 198 12.57 -2.74 -11.60
C SER A 198 13.90 -2.95 -12.30
N GLN A 199 13.92 -2.98 -13.64
CA GLN A 199 15.16 -3.14 -14.40
C GLN A 199 16.12 -1.96 -14.21
N LEU A 200 15.62 -0.71 -14.28
CA LEU A 200 16.45 0.49 -14.12
C LEU A 200 17.09 0.57 -12.73
N LEU A 201 16.32 0.27 -11.69
CA LEU A 201 16.80 0.28 -10.30
C LEU A 201 17.79 -0.86 -10.04
N LYS A 202 17.48 -2.08 -10.50
CA LYS A 202 18.38 -3.23 -10.39
C LYS A 202 19.71 -3.03 -11.10
N ASP A 203 19.70 -2.49 -12.31
CA ASP A 203 20.90 -2.22 -13.09
C ASP A 203 21.62 -0.94 -12.64
N ARG A 204 21.04 -0.19 -11.70
CA ARG A 204 21.51 1.12 -11.23
C ARG A 204 21.78 2.06 -12.42
N LEU A 205 20.79 2.22 -13.29
CA LEU A 205 20.90 3.08 -14.47
C LEU A 205 20.09 4.37 -14.30
N MET A 206 20.61 5.47 -14.81
CA MET A 206 19.93 6.76 -14.87
C MET A 206 19.95 7.34 -16.29
N PHE A 207 19.10 8.31 -16.56
CA PHE A 207 19.08 9.05 -17.82
C PHE A 207 19.89 10.35 -17.72
N GLU A 208 20.90 10.48 -18.58
CA GLU A 208 21.68 11.71 -18.71
C GLU A 208 21.36 12.36 -20.07
N SER A 209 21.06 13.66 -20.05
CA SER A 209 20.83 14.42 -21.28
C SER A 209 22.13 14.89 -21.89
N TYR A 210 22.23 14.85 -23.22
CA TYR A 210 23.37 15.38 -23.96
C TYR A 210 22.92 16.07 -25.23
N GLU A 211 23.71 17.03 -25.71
CA GLU A 211 23.49 17.67 -27.00
C GLU A 211 24.01 16.78 -28.13
N HIS A 212 23.13 16.45 -29.07
CA HIS A 212 23.49 15.70 -30.27
C HIS A 212 23.51 16.62 -31.48
N THR A 213 24.67 16.73 -32.13
CA THR A 213 24.83 17.47 -33.40
C THR A 213 24.69 16.54 -34.60
N PHE A 214 23.77 16.88 -35.51
CA PHE A 214 23.58 16.14 -36.76
C PHE A 214 24.79 16.34 -37.71
N LYS A 215 25.48 15.25 -38.06
CA LYS A 215 26.69 15.31 -38.91
C LYS A 215 26.39 15.23 -40.42
N SER A 216 25.18 14.84 -40.81
CA SER A 216 24.76 14.65 -42.19
C SER A 216 23.24 14.87 -42.37
N GLY A 217 22.78 14.94 -43.62
CA GLY A 217 21.37 15.12 -43.97
C GLY A 217 20.88 16.57 -43.94
N ALA A 218 19.58 16.76 -44.17
CA ALA A 218 18.95 18.09 -44.27
C ALA A 218 19.06 18.94 -43.00
N ARG A 219 19.31 18.31 -41.83
CA ARG A 219 19.46 18.97 -40.53
C ARG A 219 20.92 19.09 -40.08
N LYS A 220 21.90 18.86 -40.97
CA LYS A 220 23.33 18.91 -40.63
C LYS A 220 23.69 20.24 -39.96
N GLY A 221 24.38 20.17 -38.83
CA GLY A 221 24.79 21.34 -38.03
C GLY A 221 23.76 21.79 -37.00
N MET A 222 22.52 21.30 -37.04
CA MET A 222 21.54 21.52 -35.96
C MET A 222 21.89 20.64 -34.75
N THR A 223 21.49 21.10 -33.56
CA THR A 223 21.58 20.34 -32.31
C THR A 223 20.19 19.96 -31.80
N GLU A 224 20.09 18.81 -31.15
CA GLU A 224 18.91 18.43 -30.37
C GLU A 224 19.34 17.75 -29.07
N GLN A 225 18.51 17.88 -28.02
CA GLN A 225 18.74 17.18 -26.77
C GLN A 225 18.33 15.71 -26.92
N ARG A 226 19.23 14.80 -26.55
CA ARG A 226 18.97 13.36 -26.48
C ARG A 226 19.29 12.82 -25.09
N TRP A 227 18.86 11.60 -24.84
CA TRP A 227 19.05 10.92 -23.57
C TRP A 227 19.83 9.62 -23.78
N ARG A 228 20.78 9.35 -22.89
CA ARG A 228 21.50 8.08 -22.83
C ARG A 228 21.36 7.48 -21.43
N LYS A 229 21.48 6.16 -21.33
CA LYS A 229 21.57 5.48 -20.04
C LYS A 229 23.03 5.52 -19.58
N VAL A 230 23.25 5.90 -18.32
CA VAL A 230 24.55 5.88 -17.65
C VAL A 230 24.40 5.21 -16.28
N GLU A 231 25.52 4.85 -15.66
CA GLU A 231 25.52 4.34 -14.29
C GLU A 231 25.02 5.42 -13.32
N SER A 232 24.16 5.02 -12.39
CA SER A 232 23.53 5.89 -11.41
C SER A 232 24.27 5.84 -10.08
N PRO A 233 24.60 7.00 -9.48
CA PRO A 233 25.27 7.03 -8.18
C PRO A 233 24.38 6.47 -7.06
N SER A 234 23.07 6.68 -7.13
CA SER A 234 22.10 6.12 -6.18
C SER A 234 20.82 5.64 -6.88
N LEU A 235 19.98 4.90 -6.15
CA LEU A 235 18.65 4.53 -6.64
C LEU A 235 17.73 5.75 -6.75
N TRP A 236 17.90 6.76 -5.89
CA TRP A 236 17.12 8.00 -5.97
C TRP A 236 17.47 8.80 -7.23
N ASP A 237 18.76 8.87 -7.61
CA ASP A 237 19.18 9.51 -8.86
C ASP A 237 18.59 8.83 -10.10
N THR A 238 18.43 7.50 -10.07
CA THR A 238 17.68 6.76 -11.10
C THR A 238 16.25 7.28 -11.18
N VAL A 239 15.55 7.41 -10.05
CA VAL A 239 14.18 7.91 -10.00
C VAL A 239 14.10 9.34 -10.56
N VAL A 240 14.89 10.27 -10.00
CA VAL A 240 14.89 11.68 -10.40
C VAL A 240 15.19 11.85 -11.89
N SER A 241 16.15 11.08 -12.42
CA SER A 241 16.48 11.14 -13.86
C SER A 241 15.33 10.70 -14.77
N CYS A 242 14.49 9.76 -14.33
CA CYS A 242 13.30 9.34 -15.09
C CYS A 242 12.27 10.48 -15.15
N PHE A 243 12.00 11.13 -14.01
CA PHE A 243 11.10 12.28 -13.96
C PHE A 243 11.64 13.45 -14.79
N HIS A 244 12.95 13.75 -14.70
CA HIS A 244 13.59 14.79 -15.51
C HIS A 244 13.46 14.52 -17.01
N LYS A 245 13.66 13.26 -17.44
CA LYS A 245 13.46 12.86 -18.83
C LYS A 245 12.01 13.04 -19.30
N ALA A 246 11.04 12.88 -18.40
CA ALA A 246 9.63 13.12 -18.66
C ALA A 246 9.23 14.61 -18.59
N GLY A 247 10.17 15.52 -18.35
CA GLY A 247 9.90 16.95 -18.21
C GLY A 247 9.34 17.35 -16.85
N LEU A 248 9.47 16.49 -15.84
CA LEU A 248 9.06 16.73 -14.45
C LEU A 248 10.30 17.00 -13.58
N ASN A 249 10.11 17.60 -12.42
CA ASN A 249 11.19 17.89 -11.47
C ASN A 249 11.24 16.85 -10.33
N GLU A 250 12.29 16.93 -9.51
CA GLU A 250 12.44 16.08 -8.32
C GLU A 250 11.27 16.20 -7.33
N GLN A 251 10.61 17.36 -7.23
CA GLN A 251 9.45 17.51 -6.33
C GLN A 251 8.28 16.63 -6.76
N ALA A 252 8.07 16.45 -8.07
CA ALA A 252 7.09 15.50 -8.59
C ALA A 252 7.46 14.06 -8.19
N ALA A 253 8.74 13.68 -8.35
CA ALA A 253 9.23 12.37 -7.92
C ALA A 253 9.01 12.13 -6.42
N LEU A 254 9.36 13.12 -5.59
CA LEU A 254 9.22 13.06 -4.14
C LEU A 254 7.77 12.97 -3.69
N GLN A 255 6.85 13.67 -4.36
CA GLN A 255 5.41 13.55 -4.10
C GLN A 255 4.91 12.13 -4.36
N GLN A 256 5.28 11.52 -5.49
CA GLN A 256 4.92 10.13 -5.81
C GLN A 256 5.54 9.15 -4.80
N ALA A 257 6.80 9.37 -4.42
CA ALA A 257 7.49 8.53 -3.45
C ALA A 257 6.82 8.55 -2.08
N ARG A 258 6.36 9.72 -1.63
CA ARG A 258 5.69 9.85 -0.34
C ARG A 258 4.37 9.10 -0.31
N VAL A 259 3.51 9.25 -1.31
CA VAL A 259 2.20 8.57 -1.30
C VAL A 259 2.30 7.06 -1.54
N ALA A 260 3.33 6.61 -2.26
CA ALA A 260 3.62 5.19 -2.48
C ALA A 260 4.22 4.47 -1.25
N ARG A 261 4.60 5.20 -0.19
CA ARG A 261 5.24 4.62 0.99
C ARG A 261 4.23 4.28 2.06
N ILE A 262 4.25 3.05 2.55
CA ILE A 262 3.60 2.69 3.81
C ILE A 262 4.49 3.08 4.99
N CYS A 263 3.91 3.73 6.00
CA CYS A 263 4.66 4.19 7.17
C CYS A 263 5.32 3.03 7.92
N ARG A 264 6.61 3.17 8.18
CA ARG A 264 7.35 2.35 9.17
C ARG A 264 7.37 3.07 10.51
N ALA A 265 7.81 2.39 11.57
CA ALA A 265 7.94 3.00 12.90
C ALA A 265 8.85 4.24 12.92
N SER A 266 9.86 4.30 12.04
CA SER A 266 10.71 5.47 11.84
C SER A 266 9.96 6.68 11.30
N ASP A 267 8.89 6.44 10.56
CA ASP A 267 8.14 7.43 9.79
C ASP A 267 6.99 8.01 10.61
N TYR A 268 6.89 7.67 11.90
CA TYR A 268 5.83 8.15 12.78
C TYR A 268 6.40 8.88 14.00
N ASP A 269 5.89 10.07 14.26
CA ASP A 269 6.11 10.77 15.51
C ASP A 269 5.06 10.32 16.54
N PHE A 270 5.42 9.35 17.39
CA PHE A 270 4.52 8.83 18.43
C PHE A 270 4.09 9.88 19.46
N LYS A 271 4.84 10.99 19.63
CA LYS A 271 4.50 12.05 20.58
C LYS A 271 3.46 12.98 20.00
N ASN A 272 3.69 13.45 18.77
CA ASN A 272 2.80 14.40 18.09
C ASN A 272 1.65 13.70 17.35
N LYS A 273 1.74 12.38 17.15
CA LYS A 273 0.81 11.53 16.40
C LYS A 273 0.71 11.89 14.92
N GLU A 274 1.85 12.23 14.32
CA GLU A 274 1.95 12.72 12.95
C GLU A 274 2.93 11.88 12.12
N VAL A 275 2.69 11.84 10.81
CA VAL A 275 3.59 11.19 9.85
C VAL A 275 4.78 12.08 9.58
N LYS A 276 5.98 11.51 9.67
CA LYS A 276 7.21 12.08 9.15
C LYS A 276 7.32 11.68 7.68
N LEU A 277 7.09 12.64 6.79
CA LEU A 277 7.15 12.40 5.36
C LEU A 277 8.54 11.89 4.96
N TRP A 278 8.55 10.84 4.15
CA TRP A 278 9.78 10.22 3.68
C TRP A 278 10.66 11.19 2.89
N THR A 279 11.95 10.96 3.03
CA THR A 279 13.03 11.59 2.28
C THR A 279 14.05 10.51 1.88
N PRO A 280 14.64 10.61 0.69
CA PRO A 280 15.68 9.71 0.20
C PRO A 280 16.99 9.79 1.00
#